data_AF-A0A919M9X0-F1
#
_entry.id   AF-A0A919M9X0-F1
#
_cell.length_a   1.000
_cell.length_b   1.000
_cell.length_c   1.000
_cell.angle_alpha   90.00
_cell.angle_beta   90.00
_cell.angle_gamma   90.00
#
_symmetry.space_group_name_H-M   'P 1'
#
loop_
_entity.id
_entity.type
_entity.pdbx_description
1 polymer ?
#
loop_
_entity_poly.entity_id
_entity_poly.type
_entity_poly.pdbx_seq_one_letter_code
_entity_poly.pdbx_strand_id
1 'polypeptide(L)'
;MTLTRRLLSTGLWVYCAAMRMTVEELRDATCIVCPAQNLPLGQFDVTAKPGSESRYDPEVGCRVNVMTDVPVCVHPYRVGLPPGEYCSAGVPVPAVMREPPAPSRDALEVPSDVTDLEGWIIAVIRAAGPDRIHQALAASEEIANQRFAERDVVVAMRRVLTVELVRQH
;
A
#
# COMPACT_ATOMS: atom_id res chain seq x y z
N MET A 1 11.33 15.55 52.49
CA MET A 1 12.61 15.04 51.94
C MET A 1 12.47 13.52 51.96
N THR A 2 12.32 12.80 50.85
CA THR A 2 13.12 12.83 49.62
C THR A 2 12.26 12.31 48.46
N LEU A 3 12.11 13.12 47.40
CA LEU A 3 11.47 12.72 46.14
C LEU A 3 12.49 11.95 45.29
N THR A 4 12.19 10.70 44.96
CA THR A 4 12.92 9.96 43.93
C THR A 4 12.02 9.80 42.72
N ARG A 5 12.32 10.61 41.70
CA ARG A 5 11.71 10.62 40.37
C ARG A 5 11.98 9.26 39.69
N ARG A 6 10.95 8.47 39.39
CA ARG A 6 11.02 7.39 38.40
C ARG A 6 9.99 7.66 37.30
N LEU A 7 10.50 8.18 36.19
CA LEU A 7 9.91 8.05 34.87
C LEU A 7 9.88 6.55 34.54
N LEU A 8 8.70 5.97 34.44
CA LEU A 8 8.50 4.73 33.68
C LEU A 8 7.48 5.03 32.59
N SER A 9 8.07 5.24 31.42
CA SER A 9 7.47 5.15 30.10
C SER A 9 6.84 3.75 29.93
N THR A 10 5.52 3.66 30.01
CA THR A 10 4.77 2.58 29.37
C THR A 10 3.82 3.22 28.37
N GLY A 11 4.40 3.58 27.22
CA GLY A 11 3.64 3.84 25.99
C GLY A 11 2.95 2.54 25.57
N LEU A 12 1.69 2.41 25.94
CA LEU A 12 0.78 1.44 25.37
C LEU A 12 0.35 2.01 24.01
N TRP A 13 1.19 1.79 23.00
CA TRP A 13 0.95 2.22 21.63
C TRP A 13 -0.12 1.30 21.02
N VAL A 14 -1.37 1.79 20.98
CA VAL A 14 -2.48 1.17 20.24
C VAL A 14 -2.20 1.32 18.75
N TYR A 15 -1.40 0.42 18.17
CA TYR A 15 -1.15 0.39 16.73
C TYR A 15 -1.21 -1.06 16.23
N CYS A 16 -1.97 -1.26 15.14
CA CYS A 16 -2.17 -2.52 14.40
C CYS A 16 -3.05 -3.62 15.05
N ALA A 17 -4.29 -3.30 15.42
CA ALA A 17 -5.31 -4.34 15.66
C ALA A 17 -6.03 -4.84 14.39
N ALA A 18 -5.73 -4.27 13.20
CA ALA A 18 -6.43 -4.58 11.94
C ALA A 18 -5.77 -5.70 11.12
N MET A 19 -4.47 -5.91 11.29
CA MET A 19 -3.71 -7.03 10.72
C MET A 19 -2.72 -7.45 11.79
N ARG A 20 -2.42 -8.76 11.93
CA ARG A 20 -1.29 -9.20 12.77
C ARG A 20 0.04 -8.86 12.06
N MET A 21 0.25 -7.58 11.74
CA MET A 21 1.44 -7.07 11.08
C MET A 21 2.04 -5.94 11.91
N THR A 22 3.35 -5.97 12.08
CA THR A 22 4.10 -4.84 12.65
C THR A 22 4.08 -3.65 11.69
N VAL A 23 4.51 -2.48 12.18
CA VAL A 23 4.64 -1.29 11.33
C VAL A 23 5.69 -1.53 10.24
N GLU A 24 6.77 -2.22 10.58
CA GLU A 24 7.82 -2.61 9.64
C GLU A 24 7.28 -3.56 8.56
N GLU A 25 6.54 -4.60 8.95
CA GLU A 25 5.92 -5.53 7.99
C GLU A 25 4.91 -4.82 7.07
N LEU A 26 4.19 -3.81 7.56
CA LEU A 26 3.29 -3.00 6.74
C LEU A 26 4.05 -2.12 5.75
N ARG A 27 5.17 -1.52 6.18
CA ARG A 27 6.06 -0.73 5.30
C ARG A 27 6.65 -1.57 4.19
N ASP A 28 7.16 -2.76 4.52
CA ASP A 28 7.68 -3.70 3.54
C ASP A 28 6.56 -4.17 2.58
N ALA A 29 5.33 -4.33 3.08
CA ALA A 29 4.18 -4.74 2.29
C ALA A 29 3.51 -3.64 1.46
N THR A 30 4.01 -2.40 1.46
CA THR A 30 3.36 -1.27 0.78
C THR A 30 4.33 -0.52 -0.14
N CYS A 31 3.79 0.22 -1.11
CA CYS A 31 4.61 0.95 -2.08
C CYS A 31 5.39 2.07 -1.41
N ILE A 32 6.53 2.48 -1.99
CA ILE A 32 7.35 3.55 -1.42
C ILE A 32 6.62 4.91 -1.35
N VAL A 33 5.62 5.11 -2.22
CA VAL A 33 4.76 6.30 -2.25
C VAL A 33 3.47 6.11 -1.46
N CYS A 34 3.32 5.01 -0.72
CA CYS A 34 2.13 4.74 0.07
C CYS A 34 2.13 5.63 1.34
N PRO A 35 0.99 6.22 1.73
CA PRO A 35 0.92 6.94 3.00
C PRO A 35 1.27 6.05 4.21
N ALA A 36 1.04 4.73 4.12
CA ALA A 36 1.40 3.76 5.16
C ALA A 36 2.91 3.66 5.45
N GLN A 37 3.77 4.24 4.60
CA GLN A 37 5.19 4.37 4.90
C GLN A 37 5.44 5.27 6.13
N ASN A 38 4.62 6.31 6.30
CA ASN A 38 4.84 7.34 7.31
C ASN A 38 3.65 7.50 8.27
N LEU A 39 2.47 7.06 7.86
CA LEU A 39 1.21 7.25 8.58
C LEU A 39 0.62 5.92 9.04
N PRO A 40 0.06 5.86 10.25
CA PRO A 40 -0.67 4.69 10.73
C PRO A 40 -2.01 4.54 10.01
N LEU A 41 -2.55 3.31 10.02
CA LEU A 41 -3.89 3.04 9.52
C LEU A 41 -4.92 3.95 10.22
N GLY A 42 -5.82 4.54 9.43
CA GLY A 42 -6.79 5.52 9.91
C GLY A 42 -6.35 6.98 9.79
N GLN A 43 -5.07 7.26 9.49
CA GLN A 43 -4.58 8.61 9.19
C GLN A 43 -4.44 8.90 7.69
N PHE A 44 -5.04 8.04 6.86
CA PHE A 44 -5.18 8.23 5.42
C PHE A 44 -6.44 7.52 4.95
N ASP A 45 -7.00 7.96 3.83
CA ASP A 45 -8.15 7.32 3.19
C ASP A 45 -7.70 6.23 2.23
N VAL A 46 -8.60 5.29 1.95
CA VAL A 46 -8.35 4.21 0.98
C VAL A 46 -9.39 4.30 -0.12
N THR A 47 -8.97 4.39 -1.37
CA THR A 47 -9.86 4.32 -2.54
C THR A 47 -9.66 3.00 -3.28
N ALA A 48 -10.64 2.62 -4.10
CA ALA A 48 -10.60 1.36 -4.84
C ALA A 48 -9.52 1.32 -5.94
N LYS A 49 -9.15 2.49 -6.47
CA LYS A 49 -8.20 2.65 -7.58
C LYS A 49 -7.67 4.08 -7.68
N PRO A 50 -6.58 4.31 -8.45
CA PRO A 50 -6.17 5.65 -8.86
C PRO A 50 -7.29 6.35 -9.64
N GLY A 51 -7.47 7.65 -9.42
CA GLY A 51 -8.50 8.45 -10.09
C GLY A 51 -8.19 9.94 -10.00
N SER A 52 -8.97 10.76 -10.71
CA SER A 52 -8.78 12.23 -10.76
C SER A 52 -8.97 12.92 -9.40
N GLU A 53 -9.60 12.24 -8.45
CA GLU A 53 -9.85 12.74 -7.10
C GLU A 53 -8.62 12.68 -6.19
N SER A 54 -7.57 11.95 -6.60
CA SER A 54 -6.29 11.93 -5.87
C SER A 54 -5.08 12.00 -6.80
N ARG A 55 -4.14 12.90 -6.50
CA ARG A 55 -2.91 13.09 -7.28
C ARG A 55 -1.68 12.82 -6.43
N TYR A 56 -0.60 12.36 -7.05
CA TYR A 56 0.69 12.30 -6.35
C TYR A 56 1.17 13.71 -6.03
N ASP A 57 1.56 13.93 -4.78
CA ASP A 57 2.15 15.18 -4.30
C ASP A 57 3.61 14.91 -3.89
N PRO A 58 4.61 15.52 -4.56
CA PRO A 58 6.02 15.29 -4.27
C PRO A 58 6.48 15.93 -2.95
N GLU A 59 5.79 16.94 -2.42
CA GLU A 59 6.13 17.56 -1.13
C GLU A 59 5.71 16.65 0.03
N VAL A 60 4.55 15.99 -0.11
CA VAL A 60 4.04 15.02 0.87
C VAL A 60 4.63 13.63 0.65
N GLY A 61 5.05 13.31 -0.57
CA GLY A 61 5.65 12.03 -0.95
C GLY A 61 4.64 10.90 -1.17
N CYS A 62 3.34 11.20 -1.22
CA CYS A 62 2.27 10.23 -1.48
C CYS A 62 1.11 10.87 -2.26
N ARG A 63 0.07 10.07 -2.59
CA ARG A 63 -1.15 10.62 -3.19
C ARG A 63 -1.96 11.36 -2.12
N VAL A 64 -2.55 12.49 -2.49
CA VAL A 64 -3.47 13.27 -1.66
C VAL A 64 -4.78 13.52 -2.41
N ASN A 65 -5.89 13.58 -1.67
CA ASN A 65 -7.18 13.97 -2.20
C ASN A 65 -7.13 15.44 -2.65
N VAL A 66 -7.58 15.74 -3.87
CA VAL A 66 -7.45 17.08 -4.46
C VAL A 66 -8.34 18.15 -3.81
N MET A 67 -9.35 17.74 -3.04
CA MET A 67 -10.30 18.63 -2.36
C MET A 67 -10.00 18.78 -0.88
N THR A 68 -9.52 17.72 -0.22
CA THR A 68 -9.33 17.69 1.24
C THR A 68 -7.87 17.68 1.68
N ASP A 69 -6.92 17.52 0.75
CA ASP A 69 -5.48 17.32 0.98
C ASP A 69 -5.15 16.12 1.89
N VAL A 70 -6.13 15.27 2.20
CA VAL A 70 -5.94 14.05 3.00
C VAL A 70 -5.12 13.04 2.19
N PRO A 71 -4.08 12.40 2.78
CA PRO A 71 -3.35 11.33 2.12
C PRO A 71 -4.24 10.15 1.73
N VAL A 72 -3.98 9.55 0.56
CA VAL A 72 -4.81 8.49 -0.02
C VAL A 72 -3.95 7.31 -0.45
N CYS A 73 -4.33 6.11 -0.02
CA CYS A 73 -3.87 4.87 -0.63
C CYS A 73 -4.89 4.41 -1.69
N VAL A 74 -4.40 4.14 -2.90
CA VAL A 74 -5.21 3.66 -4.03
C VAL A 74 -5.11 2.14 -4.24
N HIS A 75 -4.43 1.44 -3.32
CA HIS A 75 -4.15 0.00 -3.39
C HIS A 75 -4.65 -0.72 -2.12
N PRO A 76 -5.97 -0.96 -1.97
CA PRO A 76 -6.59 -1.58 -0.79
C PRO A 76 -5.91 -2.89 -0.35
N TYR A 77 -5.52 -3.72 -1.33
CA TYR A 77 -4.88 -5.01 -1.13
C TYR A 77 -3.44 -4.91 -0.59
N ARG A 78 -2.76 -3.76 -0.70
CA ARG A 78 -1.43 -3.54 -0.12
C ARG A 78 -1.52 -3.20 1.36
N VAL A 79 -2.42 -2.29 1.72
CA VAL A 79 -2.63 -1.82 3.11
C VAL A 79 -3.57 -2.71 3.92
N GLY A 80 -4.24 -3.67 3.26
CA GLY A 80 -5.13 -4.63 3.90
C GLY A 80 -6.41 -4.02 4.47
N LEU A 81 -6.88 -2.92 3.87
CA LEU A 81 -8.13 -2.25 4.24
C LEU A 81 -9.06 -2.20 3.03
N PRO A 82 -10.39 -2.32 3.20
CA PRO A 82 -11.31 -1.99 2.12
C PRO A 82 -11.23 -0.48 1.81
N PRO A 83 -11.79 -0.02 0.68
CA PRO A 83 -11.99 1.40 0.44
C PRO A 83 -12.82 2.05 1.56
N GLY A 84 -12.42 3.24 2.01
CA GLY A 84 -13.07 3.97 3.09
C GLY A 84 -12.41 5.32 3.40
N GLU A 85 -13.23 6.26 3.84
CA GLU A 85 -12.86 7.62 4.29
C GLU A 85 -12.45 7.61 5.77
N TYR A 86 -11.39 6.87 6.09
CA TYR A 86 -10.96 6.64 7.46
C TYR A 86 -10.47 7.91 8.16
N CYS A 87 -9.74 8.76 7.43
CA CYS A 87 -9.19 9.99 7.96
C CYS A 87 -10.14 11.17 7.73
N SER A 88 -10.63 11.35 6.50
CA SER A 88 -11.45 12.51 6.14
C SER A 88 -12.83 12.50 6.79
N ALA A 89 -13.49 11.34 6.86
CA ALA A 89 -14.81 11.19 7.47
C ALA A 89 -14.78 10.48 8.83
N GLY A 90 -13.60 10.11 9.33
CA GLY A 90 -13.44 9.43 10.62
C GLY A 90 -14.05 8.02 10.65
N VAL A 91 -14.18 7.36 9.49
CA VAL A 91 -14.67 5.97 9.45
C VAL A 91 -13.74 5.10 10.31
N PRO A 92 -14.27 4.26 11.22
CA PRO A 92 -13.42 3.39 12.02
C PRO A 92 -12.65 2.38 11.17
N VAL A 93 -11.37 2.21 11.45
CA VAL A 93 -10.56 1.13 10.87
C VAL A 93 -11.13 -0.21 11.35
N PRO A 94 -11.49 -1.15 10.45
CA PRO A 94 -12.01 -2.45 10.84
C PRO A 94 -11.05 -3.22 11.76
N ALA A 95 -11.59 -3.81 12.82
CA ALA A 95 -10.82 -4.71 13.67
C ALA A 95 -10.62 -6.06 12.96
N VAL A 96 -9.36 -6.44 12.76
CA VAL A 96 -8.89 -7.71 12.18
C VAL A 96 -9.50 -8.09 10.83
N MET A 97 -8.78 -7.81 9.74
CA MET A 97 -8.92 -8.56 8.50
C MET A 97 -7.98 -9.77 8.52
N ARG A 98 -8.55 -10.98 8.36
CA ARG A 98 -7.75 -12.21 8.25
C ARG A 98 -6.94 -12.30 6.95
N GLU A 99 -7.44 -11.66 5.90
CA GLU A 99 -6.83 -11.66 4.58
C GLU A 99 -7.03 -10.28 3.94
N PRO A 100 -6.00 -9.70 3.29
CA PRO A 100 -6.15 -8.46 2.53
C PRO A 100 -7.26 -8.59 1.47
N PRO A 101 -7.93 -7.49 1.07
CA PRO A 101 -8.84 -7.54 -0.07
C PRO A 101 -8.12 -8.11 -1.30
N ALA A 102 -8.81 -8.92 -2.10
CA ALA A 102 -8.30 -9.29 -3.42
C ALA A 102 -8.21 -8.03 -4.31
N PRO A 103 -7.25 -7.96 -5.26
CA PRO A 103 -7.25 -6.91 -6.26
C PRO A 103 -8.56 -6.87 -7.03
N SER A 104 -9.11 -5.67 -7.24
CA SER A 104 -10.31 -5.48 -8.07
C SER A 104 -9.99 -5.67 -9.56
N ARG A 105 -11.02 -5.83 -10.40
CA ARG A 105 -10.82 -5.87 -11.86
C ARG A 105 -10.10 -4.63 -12.38
N ASP A 106 -10.48 -3.46 -11.86
CA ASP A 106 -9.89 -2.17 -12.24
C ASP A 106 -8.40 -2.08 -11.83
N ALA A 107 -8.00 -2.74 -10.74
CA ALA A 107 -6.59 -2.79 -10.33
C ALA A 107 -5.71 -3.63 -11.29
N LEU A 108 -6.31 -4.38 -12.22
CA LEU A 108 -5.61 -5.15 -13.24
C LEU A 108 -5.42 -4.36 -14.55
N GLU A 109 -5.99 -3.17 -14.66
CA GLU A 109 -5.77 -2.28 -15.80
C GLU A 109 -4.37 -1.66 -15.75
N VAL A 110 -3.67 -1.64 -16.88
CA VAL A 110 -2.31 -1.08 -16.97
C VAL A 110 -2.37 0.41 -16.60
N PRO A 111 -1.59 0.87 -15.61
CA PRO A 111 -1.70 2.24 -15.12
C PRO A 111 -1.25 3.24 -16.17
N SER A 112 -1.70 4.48 -16.02
CA SER A 112 -1.23 5.60 -16.84
C SER A 112 -0.03 6.32 -16.24
N ASP A 113 0.16 6.19 -14.93
CA ASP A 113 1.23 6.79 -14.14
C ASP A 113 2.20 5.71 -13.66
N VAL A 114 3.50 5.99 -13.76
CA VAL A 114 4.56 5.09 -13.32
C VAL A 114 4.54 4.87 -11.80
N THR A 115 4.00 5.81 -11.02
CA THR A 115 3.91 5.66 -9.55
C THR A 115 3.01 4.51 -9.12
N ASP A 116 2.09 4.09 -9.99
CA ASP A 116 1.14 3.00 -9.71
C ASP A 116 1.62 1.65 -10.29
N LEU A 117 2.76 1.62 -10.99
CA LEU A 117 3.27 0.42 -11.66
C LEU A 117 3.53 -0.73 -10.69
N GLU A 118 4.11 -0.44 -9.53
CA GLU A 118 4.37 -1.43 -8.48
C GLU A 118 3.06 -2.07 -7.96
N GLY A 119 2.03 -1.24 -7.74
CA GLY A 119 0.71 -1.71 -7.33
C GLY A 119 0.11 -2.65 -8.37
N TRP A 120 0.10 -2.22 -9.63
CA TRP A 120 -0.44 -3.02 -10.74
C TRP A 120 0.26 -4.38 -10.90
N ILE A 121 1.60 -4.45 -10.87
CA ILE A 121 2.31 -5.74 -10.99
C ILE A 121 1.88 -6.69 -9.86
N ILE A 122 1.75 -6.20 -8.62
CA ILE A 122 1.29 -7.01 -7.48
C ILE A 122 -0.15 -7.46 -7.66
N ALA A 123 -1.03 -6.58 -8.18
CA ALA A 123 -2.41 -6.96 -8.49
C ALA A 123 -2.45 -8.13 -9.47
N VAL A 124 -1.65 -8.08 -10.54
CA VAL A 124 -1.54 -9.14 -11.55
C VAL A 124 -1.04 -10.45 -10.94
N ILE A 125 0.05 -10.41 -10.16
CA ILE A 125 0.62 -11.60 -9.50
C ILE A 125 -0.39 -12.26 -8.56
N ARG A 126 -1.06 -11.46 -7.71
CA ARG A 126 -2.04 -11.98 -6.75
C ARG A 126 -3.28 -12.54 -7.43
N ALA A 127 -3.74 -11.91 -8.50
CA ALA A 127 -4.86 -12.43 -9.29
C ALA A 127 -4.49 -13.72 -10.05
N ALA A 128 -3.23 -13.86 -10.48
CA ALA A 128 -2.75 -15.07 -11.17
C ALA A 128 -2.68 -16.30 -10.24
N GLY A 129 -2.40 -16.09 -8.96
CA GLY A 129 -2.23 -17.15 -7.97
C GLY A 129 -0.81 -17.76 -7.96
N PRO A 130 -0.48 -18.54 -6.92
CA PRO A 130 0.89 -19.00 -6.66
C PRO A 130 1.50 -19.83 -7.79
N ASP A 131 0.71 -20.67 -8.45
CA ASP A 131 1.19 -21.58 -9.50
C ASP A 131 1.60 -20.85 -10.80
N ARG A 132 1.27 -19.57 -10.94
CA ARG A 132 1.47 -18.79 -12.17
C ARG A 132 2.30 -17.53 -11.98
N ILE A 133 2.96 -17.36 -10.84
CA ILE A 133 3.73 -16.14 -10.52
C ILE A 133 4.77 -15.82 -11.60
N HIS A 134 5.55 -16.81 -12.04
CA HIS A 134 6.56 -16.58 -13.08
C HIS A 134 5.96 -16.12 -14.41
N GLN A 135 4.83 -16.71 -14.82
CA GLN A 135 4.12 -16.30 -16.04
C GLN A 135 3.53 -14.90 -15.89
N ALA A 136 2.95 -14.59 -14.74
CA ALA A 136 2.38 -13.29 -14.42
C ALA A 136 3.45 -12.19 -14.42
N LEU A 137 4.63 -12.44 -13.85
CA LEU A 137 5.76 -11.53 -13.85
C LEU A 137 6.26 -11.25 -15.27
N ALA A 138 6.48 -12.29 -16.07
CA ALA A 138 6.96 -12.14 -17.45
C ALA A 138 5.96 -11.36 -18.31
N ALA A 139 4.66 -11.68 -18.21
CA ALA A 139 3.61 -10.95 -18.93
C ALA A 139 3.52 -9.48 -18.45
N SER A 140 3.67 -9.23 -17.15
CA SER A 140 3.63 -7.88 -16.59
C SER A 140 4.79 -7.03 -17.11
N GLU A 141 6.01 -7.59 -17.17
CA GLU A 141 7.18 -6.92 -17.72
C GLU A 141 6.99 -6.60 -19.21
N GLU A 142 6.54 -7.56 -20.01
CA GLU A 142 6.28 -7.36 -21.44
C GLU A 142 5.26 -6.23 -21.68
N ILE A 143 4.14 -6.25 -20.95
CA ILE A 143 3.09 -5.25 -21.05
C ILE A 143 3.59 -3.88 -20.56
N ALA A 144 4.32 -3.83 -19.44
CA ALA A 144 4.82 -2.56 -18.89
C ALA A 144 5.82 -1.88 -19.83
N ASN A 145 6.70 -2.64 -20.49
CA ASN A 145 7.68 -2.13 -21.44
C ASN A 145 7.05 -1.52 -22.71
N GLN A 146 5.77 -1.78 -22.98
CA GLN A 146 5.05 -1.12 -24.08
C GLN A 146 4.70 0.34 -23.76
N ARG A 147 4.72 0.75 -22.47
CA ARG A 147 4.23 2.06 -22.02
C ARG A 147 5.25 2.86 -21.22
N PHE A 148 6.09 2.21 -20.45
CA PHE A 148 7.03 2.85 -19.53
C PHE A 148 8.47 2.67 -19.99
N ALA A 149 9.38 3.52 -19.51
CA ALA A 149 10.80 3.34 -19.76
C ALA A 149 11.30 2.06 -19.05
N GLU A 150 12.14 1.28 -19.73
CA GLU A 150 12.70 0.02 -19.21
C GLU A 150 13.28 0.16 -17.81
N ARG A 151 13.98 1.27 -17.54
CA ARG A 151 14.55 1.57 -16.21
C ARG A 151 13.47 1.55 -15.11
N ASP A 152 12.33 2.16 -15.37
CA ASP A 152 11.25 2.27 -14.39
C ASP A 152 10.58 0.91 -14.17
N VAL A 153 10.42 0.13 -15.25
CA VAL A 153 9.91 -1.25 -15.20
C VAL A 153 10.82 -2.13 -14.34
N VAL A 154 12.13 -2.11 -14.58
CA VAL A 154 13.11 -2.88 -13.80
C VAL A 154 13.12 -2.47 -12.33
N VAL A 155 13.02 -1.18 -12.03
CA VAL A 155 12.94 -0.67 -10.65
C VAL A 155 11.68 -1.19 -9.95
N ALA A 156 10.52 -1.12 -10.61
CA ALA A 156 9.27 -1.63 -10.06
C ALA A 156 9.33 -3.16 -9.84
N MET A 157 9.80 -3.92 -10.83
CA MET A 157 9.94 -5.38 -10.74
C MET A 157 10.83 -5.81 -9.57
N ARG A 158 11.98 -5.16 -9.39
CA ARG A 158 12.89 -5.45 -8.25
C ARG A 158 12.19 -5.26 -6.91
N ARG A 159 11.43 -4.17 -6.74
CA ARG A 159 10.69 -3.90 -5.51
C ARG A 159 9.61 -4.95 -5.26
N VAL A 160 8.82 -5.28 -6.28
CA VAL A 160 7.78 -6.30 -6.18
C VAL A 160 8.35 -7.65 -5.76
N LEU A 161 9.45 -8.08 -6.38
CA LEU A 161 10.11 -9.33 -6.05
C LEU A 161 10.64 -9.35 -4.62
N THR A 162 11.21 -8.24 -4.12
CA THR A 162 11.64 -8.15 -2.71
C THR A 162 10.48 -8.38 -1.74
N VAL A 163 9.28 -7.90 -2.06
CA VAL A 163 8.12 -7.99 -1.16
C VAL A 163 7.37 -9.31 -1.26
N GLU A 164 7.14 -9.81 -2.48
CA GLU A 164 6.31 -11.00 -2.68
C GLU A 164 7.09 -12.31 -2.48
N LEU A 165 8.43 -12.33 -2.68
CA LEU A 165 9.25 -13.51 -2.35
C LEU A 165 9.35 -13.75 -0.84
N VAL A 166 9.29 -12.70 -0.02
CA VAL A 166 9.32 -12.81 1.45
C VAL A 166 8.01 -13.38 2.00
N ARG A 167 6.89 -13.22 1.30
CA ARG A 167 5.56 -13.72 1.70
C ARG A 167 5.28 -15.17 1.31
N GLN A 168 6.20 -15.82 0.58
CA GLN A 168 6.06 -17.21 0.13
C GLN A 168 6.60 -18.25 1.13
N HIS A 169 7.15 -17.79 2.26
CA HIS A 169 7.73 -18.60 3.34
C HIS A 169 7.10 -18.24 4.69
#